data_AF-U7GUC4-F1
#
_entry.id   AF-U7GUC4-F1
#
_cell.length_a   1.000
_cell.length_b   1.000
_cell.length_c   1.000
_cell.angle_alpha   90.00
_cell.angle_beta   90.00
_cell.angle_gamma   90.00
#
_symmetry.space_group_name_H-M   'P 1'
#
loop_
_entity.id
_entity.type
_entity.pdbx_description
1 polymer ?
#
loop_
_entity_poly.entity_id
_entity_poly.type
_entity_poly.pdbx_seq_one_letter_code
_entity_poly.pdbx_strand_id
1 'polypeptide(L)'
;MINLLTNPEFWQYLSIPVIAALIGWSTNWLAIKMTFYPLEFIGKPPILGWQGIIPSKARKMAAKSVDATISKIGTVQEIFEQIDPKVLAAHIIYTVDPRIEEYVDELMLREYPTFWENLPASARKMVYDRVRKSTPQLVDNLVEDISDNIEDLLDIKGMVIERLARDKKLLNRIFLECGDVEFRFIINSGLYFGFLFGIIQMGVWYLYPAIWVLPLFGLLVGWATNWIALNVIFRPLHEHKVGPLRIQGLFLKRQPEVAESFCHIVTHEILTVGNIINAILEGPKGDRARNMVKKHIKPLVDETAGMGKALTQMAFGPTGFATLKNQVGEKAIAISQSSFNNPVFERDRARAVESIMVERMNALSSEEFQDLLRPCFQEDEIKLILVGAFLGLVAGVCQLVFVFGESFF
;
A
#
# COMPACT_ATOMS: atom_id res chain seq x y z
N MET A 1 41.22 44.02 10.99
CA MET A 1 40.63 42.67 10.82
C MET A 1 40.60 41.87 12.13
N ILE A 2 41.63 41.90 12.98
CA ILE A 2 41.66 41.11 14.24
C ILE A 2 40.61 41.58 15.28
N ASN A 3 40.30 42.88 15.35
CA ASN A 3 39.27 43.43 16.27
C ASN A 3 37.81 43.03 15.99
N LEU A 4 37.49 42.59 14.76
CA LEU A 4 36.13 42.13 14.42
C LEU A 4 35.87 40.72 14.96
N LEU A 5 36.90 39.87 14.99
CA LEU A 5 36.80 38.50 15.48
C LEU A 5 36.75 38.40 17.02
N THR A 6 37.09 39.48 17.73
CA THR A 6 37.07 39.54 19.20
C THR A 6 35.79 40.15 19.76
N ASN A 7 34.91 40.71 18.93
CA ASN A 7 33.67 41.35 19.39
C ASN A 7 32.54 40.31 19.56
N PRO A 8 31.98 40.12 20.77
CA PRO A 8 30.85 39.23 21.00
C PRO A 8 29.63 39.52 20.12
N GLU A 9 29.37 40.81 19.83
CA GLU A 9 28.25 41.22 18.98
C GLU A 9 28.40 40.68 17.55
N PHE A 10 29.61 40.68 17.00
CA PHE A 10 29.87 40.16 15.65
C PHE A 10 29.46 38.68 15.54
N TRP A 11 29.80 37.88 16.56
CA TRP A 11 29.40 36.48 16.63
C TRP A 11 27.90 36.29 16.87
N GLN A 12 27.25 37.19 17.63
CA GLN A 12 25.79 37.17 17.80
C GLN A 12 25.05 37.41 16.48
N TYR A 13 25.44 38.44 15.71
CA TYR A 13 24.82 38.69 14.39
C TYR A 13 25.10 37.56 13.40
N LEU A 14 26.33 37.04 13.34
CA LEU A 14 26.68 35.92 12.46
C LEU A 14 25.98 34.62 12.86
N SER A 15 25.60 34.47 14.13
CA SER A 15 24.81 33.32 14.59
C SER A 15 23.38 33.33 14.06
N ILE A 16 22.80 34.49 13.72
CA ILE A 16 21.40 34.60 13.27
C ILE A 16 21.15 33.74 12.03
N PRO A 17 21.91 33.86 10.91
CA PRO A 17 21.72 33.01 9.74
C PRO A 17 21.98 31.52 9.99
N VAL A 18 22.97 31.19 10.84
CA VAL A 18 23.32 29.80 11.14
C VAL A 18 22.23 29.12 11.97
N ILE A 19 21.72 29.82 12.98
CA ILE A 19 20.61 29.34 13.82
C ILE A 19 19.34 29.20 12.97
N ALA A 20 19.03 30.18 12.12
CA ALA A 20 17.90 30.09 11.19
C ALA A 20 18.00 28.89 10.23
N ALA A 21 19.20 28.60 9.73
CA ALA A 21 19.46 27.41 8.89
C ALA A 21 19.21 26.09 9.64
N LEU A 22 19.71 25.98 10.88
CA LEU A 22 19.51 24.79 11.73
C LEU A 22 18.04 24.61 12.12
N ILE A 23 17.34 25.70 12.41
CA ILE A 23 15.89 25.70 12.67
C ILE A 23 15.16 25.23 11.41
N GLY A 24 15.45 25.79 10.23
CA GLY A 24 14.82 25.37 8.97
C GLY A 24 15.00 23.87 8.69
N TRP A 25 16.21 23.35 8.89
CA TRP A 25 16.49 21.92 8.74
C TRP A 25 15.75 21.05 9.76
N SER A 26 15.84 21.39 11.06
CA SER A 26 15.23 20.60 12.14
C SER A 26 13.71 20.62 12.10
N THR A 27 13.09 21.76 11.78
CA THR A 27 11.64 21.90 11.69
C THR A 27 11.07 21.12 10.51
N ASN A 28 11.72 21.16 9.34
CA ASN A 28 11.32 20.35 8.18
C ASN A 28 11.46 18.85 8.46
N TRP A 29 12.56 18.42 9.08
CA TRP A 29 12.75 17.02 9.50
C TRP A 29 11.66 16.57 10.48
N LEU A 30 11.35 17.40 11.47
CA LEU A 30 10.30 17.11 12.45
C LEU A 30 8.92 17.06 11.79
N ALA A 31 8.61 17.96 10.86
CA ALA A 31 7.34 18.00 10.15
C ALA A 31 7.10 16.72 9.32
N ILE A 32 8.12 16.24 8.59
CA ILE A 32 8.04 14.98 7.86
C ILE A 32 7.87 13.81 8.84
N LYS A 33 8.66 13.77 9.91
CA LYS A 33 8.55 12.71 10.92
C LYS A 33 7.16 12.65 11.56
N MET A 34 6.58 13.79 11.88
CA MET A 34 5.22 13.91 12.43
C MET A 34 4.11 13.57 11.43
N THR A 35 4.39 13.62 10.13
CA THR A 35 3.44 13.21 9.08
C THR A 35 3.26 11.69 9.06
N PHE A 36 4.34 10.95 9.29
CA PHE A 36 4.33 9.47 9.23
C PHE A 36 4.24 8.80 10.60
N TYR A 37 4.74 9.42 11.67
CA TYR A 37 4.84 8.79 12.98
C TYR A 37 4.15 9.60 14.08
N PRO A 38 3.63 8.92 15.12
CA PRO A 38 3.53 7.46 15.31
C PRO A 38 2.39 6.82 14.49
N LEU A 39 2.48 5.51 14.24
CA LEU A 39 1.46 4.76 13.48
C LEU A 39 0.10 4.70 14.21
N GLU A 40 0.16 4.56 15.53
CA GLU A 40 -1.00 4.59 16.41
C GLU A 40 -0.97 5.85 17.27
N PHE A 41 -2.15 6.30 17.71
CA PHE A 41 -2.25 7.47 18.56
C PHE A 41 -1.51 7.26 19.89
N ILE A 42 -0.56 8.15 20.20
CA ILE A 42 0.16 8.15 21.48
C ILE A 42 -0.28 9.36 22.27
N GLY A 43 -0.83 9.14 23.48
CA GLY A 43 -1.22 10.21 24.41
C GLY A 43 -2.53 9.92 25.14
N LYS A 44 -3.12 10.95 25.75
CA LYS A 44 -4.43 10.91 26.40
C LYS A 44 -5.50 11.52 25.45
N PRO A 45 -6.44 10.71 24.95
CA PRO A 45 -7.57 11.24 24.18
C PRO A 45 -8.42 12.17 25.07
N PRO A 46 -9.07 13.23 24.53
CA PRO A 46 -9.24 13.52 23.10
C PRO A 46 -8.26 14.55 22.50
N ILE A 47 -7.42 15.24 23.29
CA ILE A 47 -6.64 16.41 22.84
C ILE A 47 -5.13 16.29 23.10
N LEU A 48 -4.72 15.45 24.05
CA LEU A 48 -3.33 15.35 24.53
C LEU A 48 -2.63 14.14 23.92
N GLY A 49 -2.53 14.08 22.60
CA GLY A 49 -1.74 13.05 21.93
C GLY A 49 -1.49 13.34 20.46
N TRP A 50 -0.57 12.57 19.87
CA TRP A 50 -0.16 12.73 18.48
C TRP A 50 -0.27 11.38 17.77
N GLN A 51 -0.74 11.45 16.53
CA GLN A 51 -0.67 10.36 15.56
C GLN A 51 -0.18 10.96 14.25
N GLY A 52 0.59 10.18 13.49
CA GLY A 52 0.96 10.55 12.14
C GLY A 52 -0.26 10.95 11.31
N ILE A 53 -0.11 11.99 10.50
CA ILE A 53 -1.17 12.48 9.61
C ILE A 53 -1.65 11.39 8.64
N ILE A 54 -0.73 10.64 8.01
CA ILE A 54 -1.08 9.56 7.07
C ILE A 54 -1.75 8.39 7.81
N PRO A 55 -1.17 7.82 8.91
CA PRO A 55 -1.82 6.74 9.67
C PRO A 55 -3.19 7.09 10.26
N SER A 56 -3.38 8.32 10.73
CA SER A 56 -4.66 8.77 11.31
C SER A 56 -5.79 8.86 10.30
N LYS A 57 -5.45 9.02 9.01
CA LYS A 57 -6.41 9.10 7.89
C LYS A 57 -6.29 7.94 6.90
N ALA A 58 -5.76 6.79 7.33
CA ALA A 58 -5.36 5.69 6.45
C ALA A 58 -6.44 5.29 5.42
N ARG A 59 -7.69 5.06 5.86
CA ARG A 59 -8.80 4.68 4.95
C ARG A 59 -9.09 5.76 3.88
N LYS A 60 -9.07 7.04 4.26
CA LYS A 60 -9.33 8.15 3.33
C LYS A 60 -8.19 8.33 2.33
N MET A 61 -6.94 8.18 2.79
CA MET A 61 -5.76 8.26 1.92
C MET A 61 -5.70 7.09 0.95
N ALA A 62 -5.99 5.88 1.42
CA ALA A 62 -6.08 4.69 0.59
C ALA A 62 -7.14 4.84 -0.50
N ALA A 63 -8.36 5.28 -0.14
CA ALA A 63 -9.44 5.50 -1.11
C ALA A 63 -9.04 6.48 -2.22
N LYS A 64 -8.47 7.63 -1.86
CA LYS A 64 -8.00 8.63 -2.85
C LYS A 64 -6.92 8.08 -3.78
N SER A 65 -5.91 7.40 -3.21
CA SER A 65 -4.81 6.81 -3.99
C SER A 65 -5.35 5.76 -4.96
N VAL A 66 -6.23 4.87 -4.48
CA VAL A 66 -6.87 3.82 -5.29
C VAL A 66 -7.72 4.40 -6.42
N ASP A 67 -8.55 5.41 -6.14
CA ASP A 67 -9.42 6.03 -7.15
C ASP A 67 -8.62 6.69 -8.27
N ALA A 68 -7.53 7.37 -7.90
CA ALA A 68 -6.66 8.03 -8.86
C ALA A 68 -5.85 7.01 -9.69
N THR A 69 -5.44 5.90 -9.08
CA THR A 69 -4.47 4.96 -9.65
C THR A 69 -5.11 3.82 -10.44
N ILE A 70 -6.11 3.13 -9.87
CA ILE A 70 -6.68 1.93 -10.51
C ILE A 70 -7.38 2.29 -11.81
N SER A 71 -8.05 3.44 -11.86
CA SER A 71 -8.74 3.90 -13.08
C SER A 71 -7.80 4.17 -14.27
N LYS A 72 -6.50 4.35 -14.00
CA LYS A 72 -5.47 4.69 -15.00
C LYS A 72 -4.57 3.54 -15.38
N ILE A 73 -4.43 2.53 -14.52
CA ILE A 73 -3.47 1.43 -14.73
C ILE A 73 -4.08 0.22 -15.43
N GLY A 74 -5.37 -0.07 -15.26
CA GLY A 74 -5.98 -1.20 -15.97
C GLY A 74 -7.28 -1.70 -15.35
N THR A 75 -7.90 -2.66 -16.04
CA THR A 75 -9.13 -3.30 -15.57
C THR A 75 -8.85 -4.49 -14.66
N VAL A 76 -9.89 -4.91 -13.92
CA VAL A 76 -9.88 -6.12 -13.09
C VAL A 76 -9.53 -7.35 -13.93
N GLN A 77 -10.15 -7.44 -15.11
CA GLN A 77 -9.94 -8.52 -16.08
C GLN A 77 -8.47 -8.60 -16.49
N GLU A 78 -7.88 -7.48 -16.91
CA GLU A 78 -6.48 -7.44 -17.36
C GLU A 78 -5.52 -7.89 -16.25
N ILE A 79 -5.71 -7.41 -15.01
CA ILE A 79 -4.86 -7.80 -13.88
C ILE A 79 -4.96 -9.32 -13.63
N PHE A 80 -6.17 -9.88 -13.71
CA PHE A 80 -6.38 -11.32 -13.52
C PHE A 80 -5.78 -12.15 -14.68
N GLU A 81 -5.90 -11.69 -15.91
CA GLU A 81 -5.27 -12.31 -17.08
C GLU A 81 -3.74 -12.32 -16.98
N GLN A 82 -3.14 -11.28 -16.40
CA GLN A 82 -1.69 -11.23 -16.16
C GLN A 82 -1.20 -12.22 -15.11
N ILE A 83 -2.07 -12.65 -14.19
CA ILE A 83 -1.75 -13.76 -13.28
C ILE A 83 -1.66 -15.09 -14.05
N ASP A 84 -2.24 -15.14 -15.26
CA ASP A 84 -2.40 -16.32 -16.11
C ASP A 84 -3.30 -17.38 -15.46
N PRO A 85 -4.60 -17.41 -15.82
CA PRO A 85 -5.55 -18.39 -15.30
C PRO A 85 -5.10 -19.85 -15.54
N LYS A 86 -4.37 -20.15 -16.62
CA LYS A 86 -3.89 -21.51 -16.90
C LYS A 86 -2.77 -21.90 -15.95
N VAL A 87 -1.85 -20.98 -15.67
CA VAL A 87 -0.78 -21.21 -14.68
C VAL A 87 -1.39 -21.33 -13.28
N LEU A 88 -2.42 -20.54 -12.96
CA LEU A 88 -3.16 -20.65 -11.71
C LEU A 88 -3.80 -22.04 -11.57
N ALA A 89 -4.50 -22.52 -12.60
CA ALA A 89 -5.09 -23.86 -12.61
C ALA A 89 -4.03 -24.96 -12.45
N ALA A 90 -2.93 -24.87 -13.18
CA ALA A 90 -1.80 -25.80 -13.06
C ALA A 90 -1.20 -25.82 -11.64
N HIS A 91 -1.10 -24.66 -10.99
CA HIS A 91 -0.60 -24.57 -9.61
C HIS A 91 -1.55 -25.23 -8.60
N ILE A 92 -2.86 -25.04 -8.76
CA ILE A 92 -3.87 -25.72 -7.93
C ILE A 92 -3.75 -27.23 -8.11
N ILE A 93 -3.67 -27.72 -9.35
CA ILE A 93 -3.52 -29.15 -9.64
C ILE A 93 -2.24 -29.70 -9.00
N TYR A 94 -1.10 -29.02 -9.18
CA TYR A 94 0.18 -29.42 -8.59
C TYR A 94 0.12 -29.51 -7.05
N THR A 95 -0.69 -28.66 -6.41
CA THR A 95 -0.82 -28.61 -4.96
C THR A 95 -1.81 -29.65 -4.43
N VAL A 96 -2.90 -29.90 -5.16
CA VAL A 96 -4.00 -30.78 -4.74
C VAL A 96 -3.74 -32.23 -5.10
N ASP A 97 -3.20 -32.51 -6.29
CA ASP A 97 -3.03 -33.86 -6.84
C ASP A 97 -2.25 -34.82 -5.92
N PRO A 98 -1.13 -34.42 -5.29
CA PRO A 98 -0.39 -35.30 -4.38
C PRO A 98 -1.16 -35.66 -3.11
N ARG A 99 -2.17 -34.86 -2.74
CA ARG A 99 -2.92 -34.97 -1.47
C ARG A 99 -4.34 -35.47 -1.65
N ILE A 100 -4.72 -35.90 -2.86
CA ILE A 100 -6.07 -36.40 -3.14
C ILE A 100 -6.45 -37.56 -2.21
N GLU A 101 -5.55 -38.52 -1.98
CA GLU A 101 -5.82 -39.66 -1.09
C GLU A 101 -6.09 -39.19 0.34
N GLU A 102 -5.26 -38.29 0.87
CA GLU A 102 -5.43 -37.66 2.19
C GLU A 102 -6.78 -36.94 2.29
N TYR A 103 -7.14 -36.13 1.28
CA TYR A 103 -8.39 -35.37 1.29
C TYR A 103 -9.63 -36.25 1.20
N VAL A 104 -9.59 -37.30 0.38
CA VAL A 104 -10.69 -38.26 0.26
C VAL A 104 -10.82 -39.04 1.57
N ASP A 105 -9.72 -39.53 2.14
CA ASP A 105 -9.73 -40.26 3.41
C ASP A 105 -10.25 -39.41 4.56
N GLU A 106 -9.75 -38.18 4.71
CA GLU A 106 -10.18 -37.27 5.77
C GLU A 106 -11.70 -37.03 5.69
N LEU A 107 -12.22 -36.79 4.48
CA LEU A 107 -13.64 -36.55 4.28
C LEU A 107 -14.48 -37.81 4.55
N MET A 108 -14.08 -38.95 3.99
CA MET A 108 -14.84 -40.19 4.09
C MET A 108 -14.80 -40.78 5.50
N LEU A 109 -13.66 -40.71 6.20
CA LEU A 109 -13.56 -41.14 7.60
C LEU A 109 -14.37 -40.23 8.54
N ARG A 110 -14.50 -38.95 8.21
CA ARG A 110 -15.29 -38.02 9.01
C ARG A 110 -16.79 -38.22 8.83
N GLU A 111 -17.26 -38.30 7.58
CA GLU A 111 -18.70 -38.34 7.29
C GLU A 111 -19.27 -39.77 7.27
N TYR A 112 -18.47 -40.76 6.85
CA TYR A 112 -18.88 -42.17 6.70
C TYR A 112 -17.80 -43.18 7.15
N PRO A 113 -17.33 -43.14 8.42
CA PRO A 113 -16.22 -43.95 8.93
C PRO A 113 -16.44 -45.45 8.70
N THR A 114 -17.59 -45.97 9.13
CA THR A 114 -17.91 -47.40 9.02
C THR A 114 -17.91 -47.88 7.57
N PHE A 115 -18.37 -47.07 6.63
CA PHE A 115 -18.37 -47.46 5.21
C PHE A 115 -16.94 -47.48 4.66
N TRP A 116 -16.14 -46.45 4.97
CA TRP A 116 -14.81 -46.29 4.42
C TRP A 116 -13.80 -47.31 4.95
N GLU A 117 -13.89 -47.64 6.24
CA GLU A 117 -13.05 -48.65 6.88
C GLU A 117 -13.31 -50.06 6.34
N ASN A 118 -14.58 -50.38 6.06
CA ASN A 118 -14.99 -51.69 5.54
C ASN A 118 -14.82 -51.83 4.01
N LEU A 119 -14.45 -50.75 3.31
CA LEU A 119 -14.28 -50.78 1.86
C LEU A 119 -12.98 -51.51 1.47
N PRO A 120 -13.01 -52.48 0.54
CA PRO A 120 -11.80 -53.15 0.07
C PRO A 120 -10.78 -52.15 -0.51
N ALA A 121 -9.49 -52.42 -0.34
CA ALA A 121 -8.42 -51.54 -0.80
C ALA A 121 -8.49 -51.23 -2.32
N SER A 122 -8.95 -52.19 -3.13
CA SER A 122 -9.16 -51.99 -4.57
C SER A 122 -10.27 -50.98 -4.88
N ALA A 123 -11.34 -50.97 -4.09
CA ALA A 123 -12.44 -50.02 -4.23
C ALA A 123 -12.03 -48.62 -3.76
N ARG A 124 -11.27 -48.50 -2.66
CA ARG A 124 -10.69 -47.21 -2.24
C ARG A 124 -9.76 -46.65 -3.32
N LYS A 125 -8.88 -47.48 -3.88
CA LYS A 125 -8.00 -47.08 -4.98
C LYS A 125 -8.78 -46.59 -6.20
N MET A 126 -9.87 -47.26 -6.57
CA MET A 126 -10.74 -46.81 -7.66
C MET A 126 -11.34 -45.42 -7.40
N VAL A 127 -11.73 -45.11 -6.15
CA VAL A 127 -12.22 -43.78 -5.78
C VAL A 127 -11.11 -42.74 -5.95
N TYR A 128 -9.90 -43.00 -5.42
CA TYR A 128 -8.78 -42.07 -5.58
C TYR A 128 -8.42 -41.82 -7.05
N ASP A 129 -8.29 -42.89 -7.84
CA ASP A 129 -7.95 -42.81 -9.27
C ASP A 129 -9.02 -42.03 -10.05
N ARG A 130 -10.30 -42.18 -9.68
CA ARG A 130 -11.39 -41.45 -10.32
C ARG A 130 -11.37 -39.98 -9.97
N VAL A 131 -11.16 -39.64 -8.68
CA VAL A 131 -11.03 -38.25 -8.25
C VAL A 131 -9.84 -37.60 -8.96
N ARG A 132 -8.68 -38.25 -8.93
CA ARG A 132 -7.46 -37.83 -9.62
C ARG A 132 -7.67 -37.55 -11.11
N LYS A 133 -8.41 -38.42 -11.80
CA LYS A 133 -8.70 -38.27 -13.23
C LYS A 133 -9.63 -37.09 -13.53
N SER A 134 -10.60 -36.82 -12.66
CA SER A 134 -11.58 -35.74 -12.87
C SER A 134 -11.05 -34.37 -12.41
N THR A 135 -10.14 -34.30 -11.43
CA THR A 135 -9.65 -33.05 -10.84
C THR A 135 -9.10 -32.03 -11.85
N PRO A 136 -8.23 -32.37 -12.83
CA PRO A 136 -7.68 -31.39 -13.75
C PRO A 136 -8.75 -30.61 -14.53
N GLN A 137 -9.68 -31.31 -15.16
CA GLN A 137 -10.75 -30.68 -15.94
C GLN A 137 -11.68 -29.83 -15.06
N LEU A 138 -11.95 -30.26 -13.83
CA LEU A 138 -12.79 -29.50 -12.90
C LEU A 138 -12.12 -28.20 -12.46
N VAL A 139 -10.80 -28.23 -12.23
CA VAL A 139 -10.02 -27.04 -11.87
C VAL A 139 -9.95 -26.09 -13.07
N ASP A 140 -9.65 -26.59 -14.27
CA ASP A 140 -9.60 -25.78 -15.48
C ASP A 140 -10.93 -25.06 -15.73
N ASN A 141 -12.05 -25.80 -15.71
CA ASN A 141 -13.39 -25.22 -15.88
C ASN A 141 -13.74 -24.21 -14.79
N LEU A 142 -13.34 -24.47 -13.53
CA LEU A 142 -13.60 -23.57 -12.41
C LEU A 142 -12.84 -22.26 -12.58
N VAL A 143 -11.55 -22.33 -12.94
CA VAL A 143 -10.71 -21.15 -13.11
C VAL A 143 -11.15 -20.34 -14.34
N GLU A 144 -11.56 -21.00 -15.41
CA GLU A 144 -12.15 -20.35 -16.59
C GLU A 144 -13.46 -19.62 -16.23
N ASP A 145 -14.40 -20.29 -15.53
CA ASP A 145 -15.66 -19.68 -15.10
C ASP A 145 -15.40 -18.48 -14.14
N ILE A 146 -14.40 -18.57 -13.25
CA ILE A 146 -13.98 -17.44 -12.41
C ILE A 146 -13.41 -16.30 -13.26
N SER A 147 -12.58 -16.61 -14.25
CA SER A 147 -11.99 -15.63 -15.17
C SER A 147 -13.08 -14.88 -15.94
N ASP A 148 -14.05 -15.60 -16.49
CA ASP A 148 -15.17 -15.02 -17.25
C ASP A 148 -16.10 -14.14 -16.41
N ASN A 149 -16.12 -14.36 -15.08
CA ASN A 149 -16.96 -13.63 -14.14
C ASN A 149 -16.16 -12.72 -13.21
N ILE A 150 -14.88 -12.45 -13.46
CA ILE A 150 -14.00 -11.83 -12.45
C ILE A 150 -14.42 -10.41 -12.07
N GLU A 151 -14.88 -9.59 -13.03
CA GLU A 151 -15.43 -8.23 -12.76
C GLU A 151 -16.63 -8.29 -11.80
N ASP A 152 -17.35 -9.39 -11.89
CA ASP A 152 -18.54 -9.67 -11.13
C ASP A 152 -18.25 -10.32 -9.77
N LEU A 153 -17.01 -10.74 -9.51
CA LEU A 153 -16.59 -11.42 -8.29
C LEU A 153 -15.63 -10.58 -7.44
N LEU A 154 -14.78 -9.77 -8.08
CA LEU A 154 -13.68 -9.08 -7.43
C LEU A 154 -13.89 -7.56 -7.36
N ASP A 155 -14.07 -7.05 -6.15
CA ASP A 155 -13.97 -5.61 -5.86
C ASP A 155 -12.52 -5.25 -5.53
N ILE A 156 -11.71 -4.96 -6.57
CA ILE A 156 -10.32 -4.56 -6.37
C ILE A 156 -10.23 -3.28 -5.52
N LYS A 157 -11.09 -2.30 -5.77
CA LYS A 157 -11.03 -1.03 -5.04
C LYS A 157 -11.24 -1.25 -3.55
N GLY A 158 -12.31 -1.95 -3.18
CA GLY A 158 -12.59 -2.31 -1.79
C GLY A 158 -11.47 -3.13 -1.16
N MET A 159 -10.93 -4.12 -1.88
CA MET A 159 -9.81 -4.94 -1.42
C MET A 159 -8.58 -4.10 -1.06
N VAL A 160 -8.13 -3.21 -1.96
CA VAL A 160 -6.94 -2.38 -1.72
C VAL A 160 -7.17 -1.39 -0.58
N ILE A 161 -8.34 -0.75 -0.53
CA ILE A 161 -8.68 0.22 0.54
C ILE A 161 -8.67 -0.47 1.90
N GLU A 162 -9.31 -1.64 2.04
CA GLU A 162 -9.36 -2.36 3.31
C GLU A 162 -7.97 -2.84 3.74
N ARG A 163 -7.17 -3.33 2.78
CA ARG A 163 -5.79 -3.76 3.04
C ARG A 163 -4.92 -2.62 3.58
N LEU A 164 -4.95 -1.45 2.91
CA LEU A 164 -4.18 -0.28 3.33
C LEU A 164 -4.72 0.38 4.61
N ALA A 165 -6.04 0.33 4.84
CA ALA A 165 -6.64 0.84 6.07
C ALA A 165 -6.26 -0.01 7.29
N ARG A 166 -6.18 -1.33 7.11
CA ARG A 166 -5.79 -2.28 8.16
C ARG A 166 -4.29 -2.28 8.42
N ASP A 167 -3.48 -2.18 7.37
CA ASP A 167 -2.02 -2.13 7.46
C ASP A 167 -1.48 -0.71 7.25
N LYS A 168 -1.55 0.09 8.31
CA LYS A 168 -1.00 1.46 8.32
C LYS A 168 0.51 1.49 8.08
N LYS A 169 1.22 0.41 8.38
CA LYS A 169 2.68 0.31 8.16
C LYS A 169 2.96 0.19 6.67
N LEU A 170 2.23 -0.66 5.96
CA LEU A 170 2.29 -0.79 4.51
C LEU A 170 1.96 0.54 3.83
N LEU A 171 0.87 1.19 4.23
CA LEU A 171 0.49 2.50 3.70
C LEU A 171 1.62 3.53 3.85
N ASN A 172 2.18 3.65 5.06
CA ASN A 172 3.30 4.55 5.30
C ASN A 172 4.53 4.20 4.48
N ARG A 173 4.84 2.91 4.33
CA ARG A 173 6.01 2.47 3.58
C ARG A 173 5.91 2.85 2.11
N ILE A 174 4.71 2.74 1.51
CA ILE A 174 4.47 3.20 0.13
C ILE A 174 4.85 4.67 -0.03
N PHE A 175 4.34 5.55 0.83
CA PHE A 175 4.68 6.97 0.77
C PHE A 175 6.16 7.25 1.02
N LEU A 176 6.77 6.58 2.01
CA LEU A 176 8.16 6.78 2.39
C LEU A 176 9.13 6.31 1.29
N GLU A 177 8.90 5.15 0.69
CA GLU A 177 9.77 4.62 -0.38
C GLU A 177 9.61 5.42 -1.67
N CYS A 178 8.37 5.78 -2.05
CA CYS A 178 8.14 6.60 -3.24
C CYS A 178 8.72 8.02 -3.08
N GLY A 179 8.61 8.62 -1.89
CA GLY A 179 8.95 10.01 -1.62
C GLY A 179 10.31 10.26 -0.95
N ASP A 180 11.14 9.23 -0.71
CA ASP A 180 12.35 9.36 0.11
C ASP A 180 13.31 10.47 -0.38
N VAL A 181 13.49 10.57 -1.70
CA VAL A 181 14.37 11.60 -2.30
C VAL A 181 13.78 12.99 -2.13
N GLU A 182 12.47 13.15 -2.34
CA GLU A 182 11.75 14.41 -2.18
C GLU A 182 11.77 14.85 -0.71
N PHE A 183 11.54 13.93 0.23
CA PHE A 183 11.60 14.22 1.66
C PHE A 183 13.00 14.66 2.10
N ARG A 184 14.06 13.99 1.62
CA ARG A 184 15.44 14.42 1.85
C ARG A 184 15.72 15.79 1.25
N PHE A 185 15.15 16.10 0.09
CA PHE A 185 15.24 17.42 -0.51
C PHE A 185 14.53 18.49 0.34
N ILE A 186 13.32 18.25 0.85
CA ILE A 186 12.63 19.18 1.77
C ILE A 186 13.47 19.46 3.01
N ILE A 187 14.04 18.41 3.62
CA ILE A 187 14.87 18.54 4.82
C ILE A 187 16.13 19.37 4.53
N ASN A 188 16.88 18.99 3.49
CA ASN A 188 18.15 19.63 3.17
C ASN A 188 17.99 21.06 2.63
N SER A 189 16.95 21.30 1.81
CA SER A 189 16.62 22.65 1.33
C SER A 189 16.23 23.59 2.47
N GLY A 190 15.68 23.07 3.57
CA GLY A 190 15.41 23.81 4.80
C GLY A 190 16.63 24.52 5.37
N LEU A 191 17.83 23.94 5.22
CA LEU A 191 19.08 24.57 5.63
C LEU A 191 19.40 25.79 4.76
N TYR A 192 19.32 25.65 3.44
CA TYR A 192 19.64 26.72 2.49
C TYR A 192 18.65 27.88 2.58
N PHE A 193 17.34 27.59 2.62
CA PHE A 193 16.32 28.62 2.76
C PHE A 193 16.36 29.27 4.13
N GLY A 194 16.53 28.49 5.20
CA GLY A 194 16.70 29.02 6.55
C GLY A 194 17.90 29.95 6.66
N PHE A 195 19.03 29.61 6.03
CA PHE A 195 20.21 30.48 5.97
C PHE A 195 19.93 31.78 5.19
N LEU A 196 19.33 31.68 4.00
CA LEU A 196 19.02 32.84 3.14
C LEU A 196 18.08 33.81 3.85
N PHE A 197 17.00 33.30 4.44
CA PHE A 197 16.08 34.13 5.21
C PHE A 197 16.71 34.65 6.50
N GLY A 198 17.61 33.89 7.11
CA GLY A 198 18.38 34.33 8.27
C GLY A 198 19.29 35.53 7.98
N ILE A 199 19.83 35.65 6.76
CA ILE A 199 20.56 36.86 6.33
C ILE A 199 19.60 38.07 6.28
N ILE A 200 18.39 37.87 5.76
CA ILE A 200 17.37 38.93 5.71
C ILE A 200 16.95 39.32 7.15
N GLN A 201 16.70 38.32 8.00
CA GLN A 201 16.39 38.50 9.42
C GLN A 201 17.49 39.27 10.15
N MET A 202 18.76 38.95 9.89
CA MET A 202 19.91 39.65 10.47
C MET A 202 19.94 41.13 10.03
N GLY A 203 19.70 41.41 8.75
CA GLY A 203 19.64 42.79 8.23
C GLY A 203 18.49 43.60 8.83
N VAL A 204 17.31 42.98 8.97
CA VAL A 204 16.15 43.64 9.60
C VAL A 204 16.39 43.87 11.09
N TRP A 205 16.96 42.89 11.80
CA TRP A 205 17.33 43.04 13.20
C TRP A 205 18.34 44.16 13.43
N TYR A 206 19.33 44.30 12.53
CA TYR A 206 20.30 45.39 12.58
C TYR A 206 19.66 46.78 12.43
N LEU A 207 18.62 46.91 11.59
CA LEU A 207 17.91 48.18 11.37
C LEU A 207 16.85 48.47 12.43
N TYR A 208 16.20 47.43 12.98
CA TYR A 208 15.08 47.55 13.91
C TYR A 208 15.07 46.39 14.92
N PRO A 209 15.84 46.47 16.02
CA PRO A 209 15.93 45.41 17.03
C PRO A 209 14.74 45.47 17.98
N ALA A 210 13.56 45.04 17.52
CA ALA A 210 12.38 44.90 18.37
C ALA A 210 12.12 43.44 18.75
N ILE A 211 11.68 43.22 19.98
CA ILE A 211 11.49 41.89 20.62
C ILE A 211 10.65 40.93 19.76
N TRP A 212 9.68 41.45 18.99
CA TRP A 212 8.80 40.64 18.14
C TRP A 212 9.41 40.24 16.79
N VAL A 213 10.54 40.83 16.38
CA VAL A 213 11.15 40.60 15.07
C VAL A 213 11.64 39.16 14.94
N LEU A 214 12.38 38.63 15.91
CA LEU A 214 12.89 37.25 15.85
C LEU A 214 11.75 36.20 15.86
N PRO A 215 10.73 36.28 16.74
CA PRO A 215 9.57 35.38 16.67
C PRO A 215 8.78 35.46 15.37
N LEU A 216 8.54 36.68 14.85
CA LEU A 216 7.79 36.86 13.60
C LEU A 216 8.57 36.31 12.41
N PHE A 217 9.86 36.59 12.33
CA PHE A 217 10.71 36.05 11.28
C PHE A 217 10.80 34.52 11.39
N GLY A 218 10.94 33.97 12.60
CA GLY A 218 10.84 32.52 12.81
C GLY A 218 9.56 31.93 12.20
N LEU A 219 8.40 32.54 12.46
CA LEU A 219 7.12 32.13 11.86
C LEU A 219 7.13 32.22 10.34
N LEU A 220 7.56 33.37 9.79
CA LEU A 220 7.58 33.61 8.35
C LEU A 220 8.54 32.66 7.63
N VAL A 221 9.71 32.38 8.21
CA VAL A 221 10.70 31.45 7.67
C VAL A 221 10.17 30.02 7.68
N GLY A 222 9.58 29.59 8.79
CA GLY A 222 8.95 28.27 8.89
C GLY A 222 7.82 28.09 7.87
N TRP A 223 6.98 29.11 7.70
CA TRP A 223 5.91 29.13 6.71
C TRP A 223 6.45 29.12 5.27
N ALA A 224 7.32 30.06 4.92
CA ALA A 224 7.82 30.27 3.57
C ALA A 224 8.67 29.08 3.10
N THR A 225 9.54 28.55 3.96
CA THR A 225 10.40 27.41 3.61
C THR A 225 9.60 26.17 3.27
N ASN A 226 8.59 25.83 4.08
CA ASN A 226 7.71 24.68 3.82
C ASN A 226 6.85 24.89 2.56
N TRP A 227 6.32 26.10 2.37
CA TRP A 227 5.55 26.44 1.18
C TRP A 227 6.40 26.36 -0.11
N ILE A 228 7.63 26.87 -0.09
CA ILE A 228 8.56 26.80 -1.24
C ILE A 228 8.92 25.34 -1.52
N ALA A 229 9.29 24.57 -0.49
CA ALA A 229 9.71 23.18 -0.65
C ALA A 229 8.61 22.32 -1.32
N LEU A 230 7.35 22.46 -0.85
CA LEU A 230 6.21 21.77 -1.46
C LEU A 230 5.97 22.20 -2.91
N ASN A 231 6.06 23.50 -3.21
CA ASN A 231 5.89 23.98 -4.58
C ASN A 231 6.98 23.44 -5.51
N VAL A 232 8.24 23.39 -5.09
CA VAL A 232 9.36 22.89 -5.91
C VAL A 232 9.24 21.39 -6.21
N ILE A 233 8.61 20.62 -5.32
CA ILE A 233 8.40 19.18 -5.54
C ILE A 233 7.37 18.92 -6.64
N PHE A 234 6.24 19.63 -6.61
CA PHE A 234 5.11 19.35 -7.50
C PHE A 234 4.99 20.31 -8.69
N ARG A 235 5.75 21.41 -8.73
CA ARG A 235 5.68 22.42 -9.80
C ARG A 235 7.06 22.84 -10.28
N PRO A 236 7.20 23.21 -11.57
CA PRO A 236 6.16 23.25 -12.59
C PRO A 236 5.79 21.86 -13.12
N LEU A 237 4.54 21.74 -13.59
CA LEU A 237 3.95 20.51 -14.12
C LEU A 237 4.64 20.06 -15.41
N HIS A 238 4.79 21.00 -16.34
CA HIS A 238 5.47 20.79 -17.61
C HIS A 238 6.93 21.23 -17.49
N GLU A 239 7.84 20.52 -18.16
CA GLU A 239 9.26 20.89 -18.20
C GLU A 239 9.44 22.25 -18.89
N HIS A 240 9.95 23.25 -18.16
CA HIS A 240 10.32 24.54 -18.73
C HIS A 240 11.83 24.61 -18.92
N LYS A 241 12.25 24.96 -20.14
CA LYS A 241 13.66 25.18 -20.48
C LYS A 241 14.00 26.65 -20.31
N VAL A 242 14.90 26.95 -19.39
CA VAL A 242 15.48 28.29 -19.21
C VAL A 242 16.97 28.19 -19.53
N GLY A 243 17.32 28.45 -20.80
CA GLY A 243 18.68 28.26 -21.31
C GLY A 243 19.11 26.78 -21.26
N PRO A 244 20.29 26.44 -20.71
CA PRO A 244 20.74 25.04 -20.57
C PRO A 244 20.06 24.30 -19.42
N LEU A 245 19.29 24.98 -18.57
CA LEU A 245 18.64 24.40 -17.40
C LEU A 245 17.20 23.96 -17.72
N ARG A 246 16.85 22.76 -17.27
CA ARG A 246 15.51 22.17 -17.37
C ARG A 246 14.87 22.18 -15.98
N ILE A 247 13.80 22.95 -15.83
CA ILE A 247 13.09 23.12 -14.56
C ILE A 247 11.77 22.37 -14.66
N GLN A 248 11.60 21.39 -13.77
CA GLN A 248 10.38 20.61 -13.60
C GLN A 248 10.24 20.26 -12.12
N GLY A 249 9.02 20.06 -11.64
CA GLY A 249 8.78 19.55 -10.30
C GLY A 249 9.61 18.29 -10.06
N LEU A 250 10.33 18.23 -8.94
CA LEU A 250 11.28 17.14 -8.65
C LEU A 250 10.62 15.76 -8.72
N PHE A 251 9.37 15.68 -8.25
CA PHE A 251 8.60 14.45 -8.25
C PHE A 251 8.25 13.97 -9.67
N LEU A 252 7.86 14.90 -10.54
CA LEU A 252 7.51 14.60 -11.94
C LEU A 252 8.75 14.19 -12.74
N LYS A 253 9.89 14.79 -12.43
CA LYS A 253 11.18 14.41 -13.02
C LYS A 253 11.58 12.98 -12.67
N ARG A 254 11.14 12.48 -11.51
CA ARG A 254 11.40 11.12 -11.00
C ARG A 254 10.24 10.15 -11.23
N GLN A 255 9.38 10.43 -12.21
CA GLN A 255 8.25 9.57 -12.55
C GLN A 255 8.67 8.09 -12.74
N PRO A 256 9.77 7.75 -13.45
CA PRO A 256 10.18 6.36 -13.62
C PRO A 256 10.55 5.65 -12.32
N GLU A 257 11.34 6.30 -11.46
CA GLU A 257 11.77 5.70 -10.19
C GLU A 257 10.60 5.55 -9.21
N VAL A 258 9.69 6.51 -9.20
CA VAL A 258 8.48 6.46 -8.36
C VAL A 258 7.53 5.38 -8.88
N ALA A 259 7.35 5.27 -10.20
CA ALA A 259 6.52 4.25 -10.81
C ALA A 259 7.02 2.84 -10.48
N GLU A 260 8.32 2.60 -10.59
CA GLU A 260 8.93 1.31 -10.24
C GLU A 260 8.72 0.96 -8.76
N SER A 261 9.07 1.88 -7.84
CA SER A 261 8.90 1.64 -6.40
C SER A 261 7.44 1.42 -6.01
N PHE A 262 6.53 2.24 -6.55
CA PHE A 262 5.09 2.13 -6.27
C PHE A 262 4.52 0.81 -6.79
N CYS A 263 4.76 0.48 -8.06
CA CYS A 263 4.26 -0.75 -8.68
C CYS A 263 4.82 -1.99 -7.98
N HIS A 264 6.10 -1.98 -7.59
CA HIS A 264 6.72 -3.07 -6.85
C HIS A 264 5.94 -3.42 -5.57
N ILE A 265 5.68 -2.41 -4.73
CA ILE A 265 4.98 -2.62 -3.45
C ILE A 265 3.53 -3.06 -3.69
N VAL A 266 2.85 -2.43 -4.65
CA VAL A 266 1.45 -2.74 -4.96
C VAL A 266 1.30 -4.17 -5.47
N THR A 267 2.15 -4.63 -6.38
CA THR A 267 2.01 -5.98 -6.95
C THR A 267 2.47 -7.08 -6.00
N HIS A 268 3.54 -6.84 -5.23
CA HIS A 268 4.12 -7.86 -4.36
C HIS A 268 3.44 -7.99 -3.00
N GLU A 269 2.68 -6.98 -2.55
CA GLU A 269 2.09 -7.01 -1.21
C GLU A 269 0.58 -6.73 -1.16
N ILE A 270 0.00 -6.18 -2.25
CA ILE A 270 -1.43 -5.87 -2.33
C ILE A 270 -2.12 -6.76 -3.36
N LEU A 271 -1.71 -6.70 -4.63
CA LEU A 271 -2.31 -7.43 -5.75
C LEU A 271 -1.72 -8.83 -5.95
N THR A 272 -1.35 -9.49 -4.85
CA THR A 272 -0.86 -10.88 -4.85
C THR A 272 -1.98 -11.87 -5.15
N VAL A 273 -1.65 -13.02 -5.72
CA VAL A 273 -2.63 -14.09 -5.98
C VAL A 273 -3.40 -14.48 -4.73
N GLY A 274 -2.73 -14.68 -3.58
CA GLY A 274 -3.40 -15.02 -2.32
C GLY A 274 -4.44 -13.98 -1.90
N ASN A 275 -4.08 -12.69 -1.91
CA ASN A 275 -5.02 -11.61 -1.58
C ASN A 275 -6.21 -11.54 -2.56
N ILE A 276 -5.97 -11.71 -3.86
CA ILE A 276 -7.01 -11.66 -4.89
C ILE A 276 -8.00 -12.83 -4.71
N ILE A 277 -7.49 -14.05 -4.56
CA ILE A 277 -8.34 -15.23 -4.33
C ILE A 277 -9.11 -15.10 -3.02
N ASN A 278 -8.46 -14.62 -1.96
CA ASN A 278 -9.13 -14.36 -0.69
C ASN A 278 -10.22 -13.28 -0.84
N ALA A 279 -9.99 -12.24 -1.64
CA ALA A 279 -11.01 -11.22 -1.92
C ALA A 279 -12.17 -11.77 -2.76
N ILE A 280 -11.91 -12.68 -3.70
CA ILE A 280 -12.95 -13.37 -4.48
C ILE A 280 -13.81 -14.26 -3.56
N LEU A 281 -13.21 -14.97 -2.61
CA LEU A 281 -13.89 -15.95 -1.75
C LEU A 281 -14.56 -15.33 -0.51
N GLU A 282 -13.92 -14.34 0.12
CA GLU A 282 -14.36 -13.73 1.38
C GLU A 282 -14.90 -12.30 1.23
N GLY A 283 -14.79 -11.72 0.03
CA GLY A 283 -15.28 -10.38 -0.24
C GLY A 283 -16.81 -10.27 -0.29
N PRO A 284 -17.34 -9.08 -0.62
CA PRO A 284 -18.80 -8.81 -0.64
C PRO A 284 -19.61 -9.77 -1.52
N LYS A 285 -18.98 -10.34 -2.56
CA LYS A 285 -19.59 -11.28 -3.50
C LYS A 285 -19.09 -12.73 -3.32
N GLY A 286 -18.46 -13.03 -2.18
CA GLY A 286 -17.85 -14.33 -1.88
C GLY A 286 -18.79 -15.52 -1.95
N ASP A 287 -20.07 -15.33 -1.63
CA ASP A 287 -21.09 -16.38 -1.77
C ASP A 287 -21.23 -16.86 -3.22
N ARG A 288 -21.15 -15.96 -4.20
CA ARG A 288 -21.21 -16.33 -5.62
C ARG A 288 -20.01 -17.18 -6.01
N ALA A 289 -18.80 -16.76 -5.62
CA ALA A 289 -17.58 -17.52 -5.88
C ALA A 289 -17.61 -18.91 -5.23
N ARG A 290 -17.97 -18.99 -3.93
CA ARG A 290 -18.13 -20.27 -3.22
C ARG A 290 -19.17 -21.18 -3.88
N ASN A 291 -20.26 -20.61 -4.39
CA ASN A 291 -21.26 -21.37 -5.13
C ASN A 291 -20.75 -21.88 -6.49
N MET A 292 -19.87 -21.15 -7.17
CA MET A 292 -19.20 -21.62 -8.39
C MET A 292 -18.29 -22.80 -8.09
N VAL A 293 -17.47 -22.73 -7.03
CA VAL A 293 -16.65 -23.87 -6.56
C VAL A 293 -17.54 -25.08 -6.31
N LYS A 294 -18.62 -24.92 -5.52
CA LYS A 294 -19.56 -26.02 -5.25
C LYS A 294 -20.21 -26.57 -6.52
N LYS A 295 -20.57 -25.72 -7.48
CA LYS A 295 -21.20 -26.12 -8.76
C LYS A 295 -20.26 -27.01 -9.57
N HIS A 296 -18.99 -26.65 -9.71
CA HIS A 296 -18.00 -27.42 -10.46
C HIS A 296 -17.58 -28.70 -9.75
N ILE A 297 -17.59 -28.72 -8.42
CA ILE A 297 -17.15 -29.89 -7.64
C ILE A 297 -18.27 -30.93 -7.44
N LYS A 298 -19.55 -30.53 -7.46
CA LYS A 298 -20.70 -31.46 -7.30
C LYS A 298 -20.69 -32.67 -8.25
N PRO A 299 -20.41 -32.52 -9.56
CA PRO A 299 -20.30 -33.64 -10.50
C PRO A 299 -19.27 -34.69 -10.09
N LEU A 300 -18.21 -34.32 -9.36
CA LEU A 300 -17.18 -35.25 -8.89
C LEU A 300 -17.78 -36.42 -8.10
N VAL A 301 -18.74 -36.14 -7.22
CA VAL A 301 -19.41 -37.16 -6.41
C VAL A 301 -20.34 -38.04 -7.27
N ASP A 302 -21.05 -37.43 -8.22
CA ASP A 302 -21.94 -38.17 -9.14
C ASP A 302 -21.17 -39.11 -10.06
N GLU A 303 -20.04 -38.63 -10.61
CA GLU A 303 -19.17 -39.40 -11.49
C GLU A 303 -18.42 -40.51 -10.76
N THR A 304 -17.92 -40.22 -9.55
CA THR A 304 -17.21 -41.20 -8.74
C THR A 304 -18.14 -42.29 -8.23
N ALA A 305 -19.40 -41.94 -7.94
CA ALA A 305 -20.43 -42.92 -7.64
C ALA A 305 -20.92 -43.68 -8.89
N GLY A 306 -20.59 -43.28 -10.12
CA GLY A 306 -21.27 -43.66 -11.37
C GLY A 306 -21.66 -45.14 -11.53
N MET A 307 -20.72 -46.09 -11.41
CA MET A 307 -21.03 -47.54 -11.54
C MET A 307 -21.65 -48.15 -10.28
N GLY A 308 -21.53 -47.48 -9.14
CA GLY A 308 -22.06 -47.90 -7.85
C GLY A 308 -23.24 -47.07 -7.37
N LYS A 309 -23.79 -46.14 -8.15
CA LYS A 309 -24.67 -45.07 -7.64
C LYS A 309 -25.88 -45.61 -6.90
N ALA A 310 -26.43 -46.74 -7.36
CA ALA A 310 -27.50 -47.46 -6.67
C ALA A 310 -27.04 -48.06 -5.34
N LEU A 311 -25.85 -48.67 -5.29
CA LEU A 311 -25.23 -49.20 -4.07
C LEU A 311 -24.82 -48.07 -3.10
N THR A 312 -24.29 -46.96 -3.61
CA THR A 312 -23.91 -45.76 -2.87
C THR A 312 -25.14 -45.07 -2.27
N GLN A 313 -26.22 -44.94 -3.04
CA GLN A 313 -27.49 -44.41 -2.52
C GLN A 313 -28.19 -45.39 -1.57
N MET A 314 -28.04 -46.70 -1.76
CA MET A 314 -28.51 -47.69 -0.78
C MET A 314 -27.69 -47.64 0.52
N ALA A 315 -26.38 -47.42 0.44
CA ALA A 315 -25.50 -47.35 1.60
C ALA A 315 -25.69 -46.07 2.43
N PHE A 316 -25.91 -44.93 1.77
CA PHE A 316 -25.95 -43.61 2.44
C PHE A 316 -27.35 -42.98 2.52
N GLY A 317 -28.32 -43.49 1.78
CA GLY A 317 -29.61 -42.86 1.57
C GLY A 317 -29.53 -41.59 0.69
N PRO A 318 -30.69 -41.06 0.25
CA PRO A 318 -30.75 -39.84 -0.56
C PRO A 318 -30.21 -38.61 0.17
N THR A 319 -30.49 -38.51 1.47
CA THR A 319 -30.03 -37.42 2.34
C THR A 319 -28.53 -37.48 2.55
N GLY A 320 -27.96 -38.65 2.83
CA GLY A 320 -26.52 -38.81 2.99
C GLY A 320 -25.76 -38.46 1.71
N PHE A 321 -26.23 -38.93 0.55
CA PHE A 321 -25.60 -38.59 -0.72
C PHE A 321 -25.60 -37.06 -1.00
N ALA A 322 -26.67 -36.35 -0.63
CA ALA A 322 -26.73 -34.90 -0.72
C ALA A 322 -25.77 -34.21 0.27
N THR A 323 -25.66 -34.72 1.49
CA THR A 323 -24.69 -34.25 2.50
C THR A 323 -23.25 -34.39 1.99
N LEU A 324 -22.89 -35.55 1.44
CA LEU A 324 -21.56 -35.78 0.87
C LEU A 324 -21.21 -34.74 -0.19
N LYS A 325 -22.12 -34.45 -1.14
CA LYS A 325 -21.90 -33.41 -2.15
C LYS A 325 -21.62 -32.04 -1.56
N ASN A 326 -22.35 -31.67 -0.51
CA ASN A 326 -22.14 -30.39 0.15
C ASN A 326 -20.78 -30.37 0.85
N GLN A 327 -20.41 -31.43 1.58
CA GLN A 327 -19.14 -31.50 2.31
C GLN A 327 -17.92 -31.53 1.38
N VAL A 328 -17.99 -32.19 0.21
CA VAL A 328 -16.93 -32.12 -0.81
C VAL A 328 -16.76 -30.67 -1.29
N GLY A 329 -17.87 -29.95 -1.50
CA GLY A 329 -17.84 -28.54 -1.87
C GLY A 329 -17.21 -27.65 -0.80
N GLU A 330 -17.56 -27.84 0.48
CA GLU A 330 -16.93 -27.11 1.60
C GLU A 330 -15.44 -27.43 1.72
N LYS A 331 -15.06 -28.70 1.57
CA LYS A 331 -13.65 -29.11 1.59
C LYS A 331 -12.87 -28.48 0.45
N ALA A 332 -13.45 -28.39 -0.75
CA ALA A 332 -12.82 -27.73 -1.89
C ALA A 332 -12.59 -26.23 -1.64
N ILE A 333 -13.55 -25.53 -1.01
CA ILE A 333 -13.39 -24.11 -0.60
C ILE A 333 -12.26 -23.97 0.44
N ALA A 334 -12.21 -24.87 1.43
CA ALA A 334 -11.16 -24.83 2.45
C ALA A 334 -9.76 -25.08 1.84
N ILE A 335 -9.66 -26.00 0.87
CA ILE A 335 -8.41 -26.27 0.14
C ILE A 335 -7.99 -25.04 -0.68
N SER A 336 -8.92 -24.40 -1.40
CA SER A 336 -8.59 -23.25 -2.26
C SER A 336 -8.00 -22.08 -1.47
N GLN A 337 -8.48 -21.82 -0.25
CA GLN A 337 -7.94 -20.78 0.64
C GLN A 337 -6.47 -21.03 1.06
N SER A 338 -6.02 -22.28 1.09
CA SER A 338 -4.64 -22.64 1.50
C SER A 338 -3.70 -22.93 0.34
N SER A 339 -4.23 -23.07 -0.87
CA SER A 339 -3.48 -23.52 -2.06
C SER A 339 -2.53 -22.48 -2.64
N PHE A 340 -2.62 -21.21 -2.25
CA PHE A 340 -1.86 -20.11 -2.86
C PHE A 340 -0.72 -19.57 -1.98
N ASN A 341 -0.42 -20.22 -0.85
CA ASN A 341 0.61 -19.77 0.10
C ASN A 341 2.06 -20.07 -0.34
N ASN A 342 2.32 -20.24 -1.65
CA ASN A 342 3.66 -20.54 -2.16
C ASN A 342 4.40 -19.24 -2.54
N PRO A 343 5.46 -18.82 -1.80
CA PRO A 343 6.12 -17.53 -2.03
C PRO A 343 6.82 -17.43 -3.39
N VAL A 344 7.25 -18.55 -3.98
CA VAL A 344 7.92 -18.55 -5.29
C VAL A 344 6.92 -18.27 -6.39
N PHE A 345 5.76 -18.93 -6.34
CA PHE A 345 4.67 -18.72 -7.28
C PHE A 345 4.12 -17.29 -7.19
N GLU A 346 3.85 -16.80 -5.99
CA GLU A 346 3.34 -15.44 -5.80
C GLU A 346 4.29 -14.37 -6.35
N ARG A 347 5.60 -14.50 -6.11
CA ARG A 347 6.61 -13.57 -6.62
C ARG A 347 6.69 -13.59 -8.15
N ASP A 348 6.63 -14.76 -8.76
CA ASP A 348 6.68 -14.88 -10.20
C ASP A 348 5.49 -14.20 -10.87
N ARG A 349 4.28 -14.43 -10.33
CA ARG A 349 3.05 -13.78 -10.82
C ARG A 349 3.05 -12.27 -10.55
N ALA A 350 3.54 -11.83 -9.39
CA ALA A 350 3.62 -10.40 -9.06
C ALA A 350 4.51 -9.63 -10.06
N ARG A 351 5.65 -10.21 -10.51
CA ARG A 351 6.52 -9.59 -11.52
C ARG A 351 5.86 -9.42 -12.88
N ALA A 352 5.03 -10.38 -13.30
CA ALA A 352 4.29 -10.28 -14.55
C ALA A 352 3.36 -9.06 -14.52
N VAL A 353 2.58 -8.93 -13.45
CA VAL A 353 1.69 -7.77 -13.23
C VAL A 353 2.49 -6.47 -13.11
N GLU A 354 3.61 -6.48 -12.38
CA GLU A 354 4.49 -5.31 -12.16
C GLU A 354 4.97 -4.72 -13.48
N SER A 355 5.47 -5.54 -14.39
CA SER A 355 6.04 -5.08 -15.67
C SER A 355 5.07 -4.21 -16.46
N ILE A 356 3.80 -4.64 -16.55
CA ILE A 356 2.76 -3.92 -17.29
C ILE A 356 2.29 -2.69 -16.54
N MET A 357 2.18 -2.76 -15.21
CA MET A 357 1.82 -1.60 -14.41
C MET A 357 2.87 -0.49 -14.50
N VAL A 358 4.16 -0.85 -14.49
CA VAL A 358 5.29 0.09 -14.64
C VAL A 358 5.28 0.71 -16.04
N GLU A 359 5.09 -0.10 -17.09
CA GLU A 359 5.00 0.40 -18.47
C GLU A 359 3.87 1.43 -18.60
N ARG A 360 2.68 1.10 -18.11
CA ARG A 360 1.51 2.00 -18.16
C ARG A 360 1.71 3.26 -17.34
N MET A 361 2.28 3.15 -16.14
CA MET A 361 2.55 4.31 -15.28
C MET A 361 3.59 5.26 -15.87
N ASN A 362 4.58 4.73 -16.59
CA ASN A 362 5.56 5.52 -17.33
C ASN A 362 4.98 6.16 -18.60
N ALA A 363 3.96 5.56 -19.20
CA ALA A 363 3.27 6.10 -20.36
C ALA A 363 2.30 7.26 -20.02
N LEU A 364 1.98 7.46 -18.74
CA LEU A 364 1.12 8.56 -18.30
C LEU A 364 1.76 9.92 -18.57
N SER A 365 0.92 10.86 -18.98
CA SER A 365 1.32 12.27 -19.05
C SER A 365 1.67 12.81 -17.66
N SER A 366 2.45 13.89 -17.58
CA SER A 366 2.78 14.53 -16.29
C SER A 366 1.55 14.98 -15.52
N GLU A 367 0.47 15.35 -16.22
CA GLU A 367 -0.83 15.70 -15.63
C GLU A 367 -1.46 14.50 -14.94
N GLU A 368 -1.58 13.39 -15.66
CA GLU A 368 -2.17 12.16 -15.13
C GLU A 368 -1.34 11.58 -13.99
N PHE A 369 -0.01 11.55 -14.14
CA PHE A 369 0.89 11.07 -13.10
C PHE A 369 0.80 11.93 -11.84
N GLN A 370 0.74 13.26 -11.99
CA GLN A 370 0.55 14.15 -10.85
C GLN A 370 -0.78 13.88 -10.14
N ASP A 371 -1.85 13.67 -10.91
CA ASP A 371 -3.19 13.39 -10.36
C ASP A 371 -3.26 12.06 -9.60
N LEU A 372 -2.32 11.12 -9.82
CA LEU A 372 -2.24 9.88 -9.04
C LEU A 372 -1.91 10.13 -7.56
N LEU A 373 -0.93 11.01 -7.31
CA LEU A 373 -0.27 11.10 -6.00
C LEU A 373 -0.50 12.45 -5.31
N ARG A 374 -0.68 13.52 -6.07
CA ARG A 374 -0.94 14.86 -5.53
C ARG A 374 -2.18 14.94 -4.64
N PRO A 375 -3.33 14.29 -4.93
CA PRO A 375 -4.50 14.36 -4.06
C PRO A 375 -4.26 13.82 -2.64
N CYS A 376 -3.30 12.91 -2.48
CA CYS A 376 -2.89 12.35 -1.19
C CYS A 376 -2.02 13.33 -0.39
N PHE A 377 -1.15 14.09 -1.06
CA PHE A 377 -0.31 15.10 -0.40
C PHE A 377 -1.08 16.39 -0.10
N GLN A 378 -1.90 16.87 -1.05
CA GLN A 378 -2.63 18.14 -0.93
C GLN A 378 -3.54 18.26 0.28
N GLU A 379 -4.12 17.16 0.72
CA GLU A 379 -5.10 17.19 1.80
C GLU A 379 -4.51 17.70 3.12
N ASP A 380 -3.21 17.52 3.33
CA ASP A 380 -2.53 17.90 4.57
C ASP A 380 -1.34 18.85 4.36
N GLU A 381 -1.13 19.36 3.14
CA GLU A 381 -0.14 20.41 2.84
C GLU A 381 -0.27 21.62 3.79
N ILE A 382 -1.50 22.10 4.01
CA ILE A 382 -1.76 23.27 4.87
C ILE A 382 -1.34 22.97 6.31
N LYS A 383 -1.62 21.77 6.83
CA LYS A 383 -1.23 21.40 8.19
C LYS A 383 0.28 21.35 8.32
N LEU A 384 0.98 20.82 7.32
CA LEU A 384 2.44 20.76 7.30
C LEU A 384 3.04 22.18 7.32
N ILE A 385 2.50 23.09 6.50
CA ILE A 385 2.91 24.50 6.48
C ILE A 385 2.63 25.19 7.84
N LEU A 386 1.45 24.98 8.43
CA LEU A 386 1.08 25.58 9.72
C LEU A 386 1.95 25.08 10.87
N VAL A 387 2.24 23.78 10.90
CA VAL A 387 3.14 23.18 11.90
C VAL A 387 4.55 23.73 11.75
N GLY A 388 5.04 23.87 10.51
CA GLY A 388 6.32 24.52 10.22
C GLY A 388 6.37 25.96 10.71
N ALA A 389 5.31 26.74 10.46
CA ALA A 389 5.18 28.12 10.93
C ALA A 389 5.18 28.23 12.45
N PHE A 390 4.44 27.34 13.13
CA PHE A 390 4.39 27.29 14.59
C PHE A 390 5.75 26.94 15.21
N LEU A 391 6.42 25.91 14.69
CA LEU A 391 7.75 25.53 15.15
C LEU A 391 8.77 26.65 14.90
N GLY A 392 8.67 27.34 13.76
CA GLY A 392 9.47 28.51 13.46
C GLY A 392 9.28 29.64 14.47
N LEU A 393 8.03 29.93 14.86
CA LEU A 393 7.73 30.91 15.91
C LEU A 393 8.38 30.53 17.25
N VAL A 394 8.21 29.28 17.69
CA VAL A 394 8.80 28.78 18.93
C VAL A 394 10.32 28.92 18.90
N ALA A 395 10.94 28.57 17.78
CA ALA A 395 12.38 28.68 17.62
C ALA A 395 12.85 30.15 17.63
N GLY A 396 12.09 31.08 17.04
CA GLY A 396 12.36 32.51 17.11
C GLY A 396 12.25 33.08 18.53
N VAL A 397 11.30 32.59 19.33
CA VAL A 397 11.20 32.91 20.77
C VAL A 397 12.41 32.37 21.54
N CYS A 398 12.82 31.12 21.28
CA CYS A 398 14.02 30.55 21.90
C CYS A 398 15.28 31.35 21.52
N GLN A 399 15.42 31.73 20.25
CA GLN A 399 16.54 32.55 19.78
C GLN A 399 16.58 33.91 20.50
N LEU A 400 15.43 34.57 20.64
CA LEU A 400 15.31 35.82 21.39
C LEU A 400 15.75 35.65 22.85
N VAL A 401 15.22 34.66 23.56
CA VAL A 401 15.47 34.47 25.00
C VAL A 401 16.90 34.03 25.28
N PHE A 402 17.44 33.07 24.52
CA PHE A 402 18.73 32.45 24.82
C PHE A 402 19.94 33.14 24.17
N VAL A 403 19.75 33.86 23.05
CA VAL A 403 20.86 34.51 22.32
C VAL A 403 20.88 36.02 22.53
N PHE A 404 19.71 36.65 22.57
CA PHE A 404 19.55 38.10 22.70
C PHE A 404 18.91 38.53 24.03
N GLY A 405 18.70 37.60 24.97
CA GLY A 405 18.05 37.88 26.24
C GLY A 405 18.82 38.90 27.10
N GLU A 406 20.15 38.81 27.12
CA GLU A 406 21.02 39.77 27.83
C GLU A 406 21.07 41.16 27.17
N SER A 407 20.59 41.30 25.93
CA SER A 407 20.57 42.58 25.21
C SER A 407 19.32 43.44 25.53
N PHE A 408 18.30 42.84 26.15
CA PHE A 408 17.02 43.50 26.49
C PHE A 408 16.74 43.59 27.99
N PHE A 409 17.50 42.90 28.84
CA PHE A 409 17.34 42.88 30.30
C PHE A 409 18.49 43.54 31.03
#